data_AF-A0AAN5CAJ3-F1
#
_entry.id   AF-A0AAN5CAJ3-F1
#
_cell.length_a   1.000
_cell.length_b   1.000
_cell.length_c   1.000
_cell.angle_alpha   90.00
_cell.angle_beta   90.00
_cell.angle_gamma   90.00
#
_symmetry.space_group_name_H-M   'P 1'
#
loop_
_entity.id
_entity.type
_entity.pdbx_description
1 polymer ?
#
loop_
_entity_poly.entity_id
_entity_poly.type
_entity_poly.pdbx_seq_one_letter_code
_entity_poly.pdbx_strand_id
1 'polypeptide(L)'
;SSNQSIFYLFSFIATSIGVYFVYLGYYTPKVLFLAENLLLQVGFKTFCMSASLKEMISASSAAKLVLSLIDPEFYKHRATASLLNVDGYIQGEALSFAYPSQPNRKVIRDVSFSVDKDRSIAFVGPSGSGKSTLVNLLEKFYNPQSGQLFLDSTPLTSISPFQLRSNIALVSQEPVLFRGTIADNVRLGMDDVSEEDVRAACILANAAEFIRDFPEGYSTLVGENSRALSGGQKQ
;
A
#
# COMPACT_ATOMS: atom_id res chain seq x y z
N SER A 1 26.30 25.42 32.41
CA SER A 1 26.67 26.23 33.59
C SER A 1 25.88 27.55 33.64
N SER A 2 25.83 28.36 32.58
CA SER A 2 25.18 29.69 32.59
C SER A 2 23.71 29.71 33.03
N ASN A 3 22.87 28.77 32.55
CA ASN A 3 21.44 28.74 32.88
C ASN A 3 21.13 28.36 34.33
N GLN A 4 21.98 27.55 34.97
CA GLN A 4 21.79 27.16 36.37
C GLN A 4 22.11 28.33 37.32
N SER A 5 23.15 29.10 37.02
CA SER A 5 23.53 30.27 37.81
C SER A 5 22.44 31.34 37.84
N ILE A 6 21.77 31.58 36.72
CA ILE A 6 20.64 32.52 36.63
C ILE A 6 19.46 32.03 37.48
N PHE A 7 19.15 30.74 37.43
CA PHE A 7 18.07 30.16 38.22
C PHE A 7 18.30 30.30 39.73
N TYR A 8 19.53 29.98 40.18
CA TYR A 8 19.90 30.15 41.58
C TYR A 8 19.86 31.62 42.02
N LEU A 9 20.24 32.55 41.14
CA LEU A 9 20.14 33.99 41.43
C LEU A 9 18.68 34.42 41.65
N PHE A 10 17.74 34.00 40.79
CA PHE A 10 16.32 34.31 40.95
C PHE A 10 15.71 33.64 42.18
N SER A 11 16.04 32.38 42.46
CA SER A 11 15.60 31.69 43.68
C SER A 11 16.13 32.39 44.94
N PHE A 12 17.37 32.85 44.93
CA PHE A 12 17.95 33.61 46.04
C PHE A 12 17.21 34.95 46.26
N ILE A 13 16.91 35.70 45.20
CA ILE A 13 16.14 36.95 45.28
C ILE A 13 14.73 36.69 45.81
N ALA A 14 14.03 35.68 45.27
CA ALA A 14 12.67 35.33 45.67
C ALA A 14 12.60 34.90 47.14
N THR A 15 13.55 34.08 47.59
CA THR A 15 13.67 33.64 48.99
C THR A 15 13.98 34.81 49.92
N SER A 16 14.89 35.70 49.53
CA SER A 16 15.25 36.88 50.32
C SER A 16 14.05 37.81 50.55
N ILE A 17 13.25 38.04 49.50
CA ILE A 17 12.00 38.82 49.59
C ILE A 17 10.96 38.07 50.45
N GLY A 18 10.84 36.77 50.29
CA GLY A 18 9.94 35.94 51.07
C GLY A 18 10.25 35.96 52.57
N VAL A 19 11.53 35.85 52.94
CA VAL A 19 12.00 35.96 54.33
C VAL A 19 11.68 37.33 54.90
N TYR A 20 11.81 38.41 54.12
CA TYR A 20 11.44 39.76 54.55
C TYR A 20 9.94 39.88 54.89
N PHE A 21 9.04 39.27 54.10
CA PHE A 21 7.61 39.28 54.41
C PHE A 21 7.24 38.41 55.63
N VAL A 22 7.98 37.33 55.87
CA VAL A 22 7.84 36.54 57.10
C VAL A 22 8.28 37.36 58.31
N TYR A 23 9.37 38.12 58.19
CA TYR A 23 9.85 39.02 59.26
C TYR A 23 8.82 40.11 59.61
N LEU A 24 8.13 40.66 58.61
CA LEU A 24 7.05 41.64 58.81
C LEU A 24 5.74 41.03 59.37
N GLY A 25 5.67 39.71 59.57
CA GLY A 25 4.52 39.02 60.15
C GLY A 25 3.37 38.73 59.18
N TYR A 26 3.54 38.98 57.88
CA TYR A 26 2.49 38.74 56.88
C TYR A 26 2.29 37.26 56.54
N TYR A 27 3.35 36.43 56.64
CA TYR A 27 3.30 34.99 56.32
C TYR A 27 4.06 34.14 57.34
N THR A 28 3.75 32.85 57.40
CA THR A 28 4.52 31.88 58.19
C THR A 28 5.65 31.25 57.37
N PRO A 29 6.77 30.84 57.99
CA PRO A 29 7.87 30.17 57.29
C PRO A 29 7.43 28.92 56.51
N LYS A 30 6.42 28.20 57.01
CA LYS A 30 5.85 27.01 56.36
C LYS A 30 5.22 27.34 55.01
N VAL A 31 4.48 28.45 54.91
CA VAL A 31 3.85 28.88 53.66
C VAL A 31 4.89 29.28 52.63
N LEU A 32 5.96 29.96 53.06
CA LEU A 32 7.08 30.33 52.19
C LEU A 32 7.77 29.08 51.62
N PHE A 33 8.13 28.12 52.48
CA PHE A 33 8.78 26.87 52.06
C PHE A 33 7.93 26.05 51.08
N LEU A 34 6.62 25.95 51.34
CA LEU A 34 5.68 25.25 50.45
C LEU A 34 5.57 25.93 49.10
N ALA A 35 5.45 27.27 49.08
CA ALA A 35 5.35 28.04 47.84
C ALA A 35 6.60 27.89 46.97
N GLU A 36 7.80 27.94 47.58
CA GLU A 36 9.06 27.78 46.87
C GLU A 36 9.20 26.37 46.27
N ASN A 37 8.94 25.32 47.07
CA ASN A 37 9.01 23.94 46.57
C ASN A 37 8.02 23.67 45.45
N LEU A 38 6.79 24.21 45.54
CA LEU A 38 5.79 24.06 44.49
C LEU A 38 6.27 24.72 43.18
N LEU A 39 6.81 25.94 43.26
CA LEU A 39 7.29 26.68 42.11
C LEU A 39 8.47 25.97 41.43
N LEU A 40 9.40 25.43 42.21
CA LEU A 40 10.52 24.61 41.71
C LEU A 40 10.01 23.35 40.98
N GLN A 41 9.05 22.63 41.57
CA GLN A 41 8.52 21.41 40.95
C GLN A 41 7.73 21.68 39.67
N VAL A 42 6.92 22.73 39.63
CA VAL A 42 6.17 23.13 38.43
C VAL A 42 7.14 23.52 37.31
N GLY A 43 8.16 24.32 37.63
CA GLY A 43 9.20 24.70 36.67
C GLY A 43 9.94 23.49 36.09
N PHE A 44 10.40 22.57 36.94
CA PHE A 44 11.12 21.38 36.49
C PHE A 44 10.26 20.47 35.60
N LYS A 45 9.01 20.20 35.98
CA LYS A 45 8.09 19.39 35.16
C LYS A 45 7.78 20.04 33.81
N THR A 46 7.64 21.37 33.78
CA THR A 46 7.42 22.13 32.54
C THR A 46 8.63 22.04 31.62
N PHE A 47 9.84 22.15 32.19
CA PHE A 47 11.08 21.94 31.45
C PHE A 47 11.17 20.52 30.86
N CYS A 48 10.87 19.48 31.64
CA CYS A 48 10.85 18.11 31.11
C CYS A 48 9.82 17.92 29.98
N MET A 49 8.62 18.52 30.10
CA MET A 49 7.60 18.46 29.05
C MET A 49 8.05 19.16 27.76
N SER A 50 8.88 20.19 27.84
CA SER A 50 9.42 20.88 26.66
C SER A 50 10.25 19.96 25.76
N ALA A 51 10.89 18.93 26.32
CA ALA A 51 11.63 17.94 25.55
C ALA A 51 10.69 17.08 24.68
N SER A 52 9.50 16.76 25.17
CA SER A 52 8.49 15.95 24.46
C SER A 52 7.81 16.70 23.30
N LEU A 53 7.88 18.03 23.25
CA LEU A 53 7.30 18.81 22.15
C LEU A 53 7.91 18.45 20.80
N LYS A 54 9.23 18.22 20.76
CA LYS A 54 9.93 17.84 19.53
C LYS A 54 9.45 16.49 19.02
N GLU A 55 9.29 15.51 19.92
CA GLU A 55 8.79 14.18 19.59
C GLU A 55 7.34 14.23 19.11
N MET A 56 6.49 15.05 19.75
CA MET A 56 5.10 15.22 19.36
C MET A 56 4.96 15.78 17.93
N ILE A 57 5.77 16.77 17.56
CA ILE A 57 5.78 17.33 16.20
C ILE A 57 6.21 16.27 15.19
N SER A 58 7.27 15.52 15.49
CA SER A 58 7.77 14.43 14.65
C SER A 58 6.74 13.30 14.49
N ALA A 59 6.05 12.92 15.56
CA ALA A 59 4.99 11.92 15.51
C ALA A 59 3.81 12.38 14.66
N SER A 60 3.41 13.65 14.77
CA SER A 60 2.31 14.22 13.97
C SER A 60 2.63 14.25 12.48
N SER A 61 3.86 14.60 12.09
CA SER A 61 4.26 14.61 10.67
C SER A 61 4.29 13.20 10.09
N ALA A 62 4.84 12.23 10.82
CA ALA A 62 4.83 10.82 10.42
C ALA A 62 3.40 10.28 10.30
N ALA A 63 2.52 10.59 11.27
CA ALA A 63 1.13 10.19 11.23
C ALA A 63 0.39 10.77 10.01
N LYS A 64 0.62 12.04 9.66
CA LYS A 64 0.04 12.63 8.45
C LYS A 64 0.45 11.91 7.18
N LEU A 65 1.73 11.52 7.06
CA LEU A 65 2.21 10.75 5.91
C LEU A 65 1.52 9.39 5.83
N VAL A 66 1.47 8.64 6.94
CA VAL A 66 0.80 7.33 6.97
C VAL A 66 -0.69 7.47 6.64
N LEU A 67 -1.39 8.43 7.26
CA LEU A 67 -2.81 8.66 7.01
C LEU A 67 -3.08 9.12 5.57
N SER A 68 -2.16 9.86 4.94
CA SER A 68 -2.30 10.26 3.54
C SER A 68 -2.18 9.11 2.54
N LEU A 69 -1.60 7.97 2.96
CA LEU A 69 -1.52 6.75 2.15
C LEU A 69 -2.76 5.86 2.31
N ILE A 70 -3.59 6.08 3.33
CA ILE A 70 -4.82 5.33 3.54
C ILE A 70 -5.89 5.91 2.62
N ASP A 71 -6.20 5.20 1.54
CA ASP A 71 -7.27 5.57 0.61
C ASP A 71 -8.61 4.92 1.03
N PRO A 72 -9.59 5.69 1.51
CA PRO A 72 -10.89 5.16 1.91
C PRO A 72 -11.73 4.66 0.72
N GLU A 73 -11.50 5.14 -0.51
CA GLU A 73 -12.26 4.69 -1.70
C GLU A 73 -11.93 3.25 -2.06
N PHE A 74 -10.69 2.80 -1.83
CA PHE A 74 -10.26 1.42 -2.05
C PHE A 74 -11.13 0.41 -1.26
N TYR A 75 -11.46 0.71 -0.01
CA TYR A 75 -12.26 -0.19 0.85
C TYR A 75 -13.72 -0.28 0.44
N LYS A 76 -14.32 0.82 -0.05
CA LYS A 76 -15.72 0.86 -0.48
C LYS A 76 -15.97 -0.04 -1.70
N HIS A 77 -15.00 -0.13 -2.60
CA HIS A 77 -15.09 -0.94 -3.82
C HIS A 77 -15.02 -2.45 -3.53
N ARG A 78 -14.30 -2.87 -2.48
CA ARG A 78 -14.23 -4.29 -2.07
C ARG A 78 -15.54 -4.78 -1.47
N ALA A 79 -16.21 -3.95 -0.66
CA ALA A 79 -17.42 -4.35 0.07
C ALA A 79 -18.68 -4.52 -0.82
N THR A 80 -18.69 -3.94 -2.02
CA THR A 80 -19.86 -3.92 -2.91
C THR A 80 -19.74 -4.92 -4.07
N ALA A 81 -18.68 -5.74 -4.08
CA ALA A 81 -18.34 -6.58 -5.20
C ALA A 81 -19.16 -7.88 -5.23
N SER A 82 -20.29 -7.89 -5.94
CA SER A 82 -20.92 -9.13 -6.41
C SER A 82 -20.14 -9.69 -7.62
N LEU A 83 -20.11 -11.01 -7.77
CA LEU A 83 -19.54 -11.64 -8.97
C LEU A 83 -20.30 -11.15 -10.21
N LEU A 84 -19.55 -10.67 -11.21
CA LEU A 84 -20.12 -10.32 -12.51
C LEU A 84 -20.40 -11.62 -13.27
N ASN A 85 -21.56 -11.71 -13.91
CA ASN A 85 -21.76 -12.69 -14.98
C ASN A 85 -21.23 -12.07 -16.27
N VAL A 86 -20.11 -12.57 -16.77
CA VAL A 86 -19.36 -12.00 -17.90
C VAL A 86 -19.51 -12.92 -19.11
N ASP A 87 -19.95 -12.36 -20.24
CA ASP A 87 -20.04 -13.11 -21.50
C ASP A 87 -18.68 -13.18 -22.21
N GLY A 88 -17.85 -12.14 -22.05
CA GLY A 88 -16.46 -12.11 -22.52
C GLY A 88 -16.23 -11.29 -23.78
N TYR A 89 -17.20 -10.45 -24.16
CA TYR A 89 -17.02 -9.46 -25.22
C TYR A 89 -16.20 -8.27 -24.69
N ILE A 90 -15.19 -7.82 -25.43
CA ILE A 90 -14.35 -6.68 -25.03
C ILE A 90 -14.32 -5.66 -26.16
N GLN A 91 -14.51 -4.38 -25.83
CA GLN A 91 -14.47 -3.30 -26.81
C GLN A 91 -13.69 -2.10 -26.29
N GLY A 92 -12.82 -1.56 -27.14
CA GLY A 92 -12.16 -0.28 -26.96
C GLY A 92 -12.56 0.69 -28.05
N GLU A 93 -12.98 1.90 -27.66
CA GLU A 93 -13.40 2.95 -28.58
C GLU A 93 -12.52 4.19 -28.41
N ALA A 94 -11.84 4.60 -29.49
CA ALA A 94 -11.09 5.85 -29.59
C ALA A 94 -10.10 6.09 -28.42
N LEU A 95 -9.44 5.00 -27.97
CA LEU A 95 -8.61 5.03 -26.78
C LEU A 95 -7.40 5.91 -27.00
N SER A 96 -7.15 6.85 -26.09
CA SER A 96 -5.88 7.57 -26.02
C SER A 96 -5.37 7.59 -24.58
N PHE A 97 -4.05 7.42 -24.43
CA PHE A 97 -3.44 7.33 -23.11
C PHE A 97 -1.97 7.77 -23.11
N ALA A 98 -1.59 8.47 -22.04
CA ALA A 98 -0.23 8.80 -21.66
C ALA A 98 -0.03 8.44 -20.18
N TYR A 99 1.14 7.92 -19.83
CA TYR A 99 1.46 7.61 -18.44
C TYR A 99 1.53 8.90 -17.61
N PRO A 100 1.09 8.89 -16.33
CA PRO A 100 1.16 10.07 -15.46
C PRO A 100 2.57 10.64 -15.29
N SER A 101 3.60 9.81 -15.38
CA SER A 101 5.01 10.22 -15.33
C SER A 101 5.47 10.99 -16.58
N GLN A 102 4.78 10.84 -17.72
CA GLN A 102 5.10 11.48 -19.00
C GLN A 102 3.81 11.93 -19.71
N PRO A 103 3.06 12.90 -19.17
CA PRO A 103 1.72 13.26 -19.66
C PRO A 103 1.72 13.79 -21.11
N ASN A 104 2.85 14.36 -21.56
CA ASN A 104 3.01 14.89 -22.91
C ASN A 104 3.30 13.80 -23.96
N ARG A 105 3.56 12.55 -23.54
CA ARG A 105 3.91 11.45 -24.43
C ARG A 105 2.75 10.45 -24.50
N LYS A 106 1.85 10.66 -25.46
CA LYS A 106 0.77 9.70 -25.77
C LYS A 106 1.35 8.40 -26.33
N VAL A 107 1.16 7.32 -25.58
CA VAL A 107 1.56 5.95 -25.92
C VAL A 107 0.48 5.27 -26.75
N ILE A 108 -0.79 5.46 -26.38
CA ILE A 108 -1.96 5.01 -27.16
C ILE A 108 -2.61 6.25 -27.80
N ARG A 109 -2.95 6.16 -29.08
CA ARG A 109 -3.49 7.28 -29.88
C ARG A 109 -4.66 6.78 -30.74
N ASP A 110 -5.87 7.14 -30.32
CA ASP A 110 -7.11 6.85 -31.05
C ASP A 110 -7.25 5.39 -31.51
N VAL A 111 -7.03 4.46 -30.59
CA VAL A 111 -7.09 3.02 -30.90
C VAL A 111 -8.49 2.48 -30.61
N SER A 112 -9.09 1.82 -31.59
CA SER A 112 -10.36 1.12 -31.46
C SER A 112 -10.20 -0.36 -31.82
N PHE A 113 -10.83 -1.25 -31.05
CA PHE A 113 -10.85 -2.69 -31.30
C PHE A 113 -12.06 -3.34 -30.64
N SER A 114 -12.44 -4.52 -31.10
CA SER A 114 -13.39 -5.40 -30.43
C SER A 114 -12.93 -6.84 -30.50
N VAL A 115 -13.31 -7.62 -29.49
CA VAL A 115 -13.02 -9.05 -29.38
C VAL A 115 -14.31 -9.74 -28.96
N ASP A 116 -14.81 -10.62 -29.82
CA ASP A 116 -15.98 -11.43 -29.49
C ASP A 116 -15.64 -12.52 -28.48
N LYS A 117 -16.67 -12.99 -27.78
CA LYS A 117 -16.59 -14.18 -26.93
C LYS A 117 -15.93 -15.34 -27.67
N ASP A 118 -15.08 -16.09 -26.97
CA ASP A 118 -14.35 -17.25 -27.48
C ASP A 118 -13.44 -16.95 -28.69
N ARG A 119 -13.10 -15.68 -28.93
CA ARG A 119 -12.12 -15.26 -29.93
C ARG A 119 -10.84 -14.76 -29.27
N SER A 120 -9.74 -14.92 -30.00
CA SER A 120 -8.44 -14.41 -29.60
C SER A 120 -8.02 -13.29 -30.54
N ILE A 121 -7.51 -12.19 -29.97
CA ILE A 121 -6.87 -11.11 -30.71
C ILE A 121 -5.37 -11.12 -30.40
N ALA A 122 -4.55 -10.83 -31.40
CA ALA A 122 -3.11 -10.68 -31.23
C ALA A 122 -2.70 -9.24 -31.58
N PHE A 123 -2.12 -8.54 -30.60
CA PHE A 123 -1.55 -7.21 -30.83
C PHE A 123 -0.09 -7.34 -31.24
N VAL A 124 0.20 -7.02 -32.51
CA VAL A 124 1.55 -7.07 -33.08
C VAL A 124 2.09 -5.66 -33.36
N GLY A 125 3.40 -5.48 -33.18
CA GLY A 125 4.06 -4.20 -33.45
C GLY A 125 5.43 -4.08 -32.80
N PRO A 126 6.20 -3.04 -33.13
CA PRO A 126 7.56 -2.85 -32.61
C PRO A 126 7.59 -2.65 -31.09
N SER A 127 8.75 -2.82 -30.48
CA SER A 127 8.92 -2.52 -29.05
C SER A 127 8.53 -1.06 -28.76
N GLY A 128 7.85 -0.83 -27.63
CA GLY A 128 7.36 0.50 -27.24
C GLY A 128 6.09 0.98 -27.97
N SER A 129 5.46 0.16 -28.81
CA SER A 129 4.22 0.52 -29.52
C SER A 129 2.96 0.60 -28.64
N GLY A 130 3.07 0.31 -27.34
CA GLY A 130 1.95 0.39 -26.39
C GLY A 130 1.15 -0.91 -26.17
N LYS A 131 1.61 -2.07 -26.66
CA LYS A 131 0.94 -3.36 -26.46
C LYS A 131 0.68 -3.67 -24.97
N SER A 132 1.73 -3.65 -24.15
CA SER A 132 1.61 -3.86 -22.70
C SER A 132 0.76 -2.77 -22.03
N THR A 133 0.76 -1.56 -22.59
CA THR A 133 -0.11 -0.48 -22.11
C THR A 133 -1.59 -0.79 -22.34
N LEU A 134 -1.96 -1.42 -23.46
CA LEU A 134 -3.35 -1.87 -23.68
C LEU A 134 -3.77 -2.91 -22.64
N VAL A 135 -2.89 -3.86 -22.30
CA VAL A 135 -3.13 -4.85 -21.23
C VAL A 135 -3.34 -4.13 -19.89
N ASN A 136 -2.48 -3.16 -19.55
CA ASN A 136 -2.62 -2.37 -18.32
C ASN A 136 -3.94 -1.58 -18.25
N LEU A 137 -4.46 -1.11 -19.39
CA LEU A 137 -5.77 -0.44 -19.46
C LEU A 137 -6.92 -1.44 -19.28
N LEU A 138 -6.83 -2.63 -19.89
CA LEU A 138 -7.82 -3.70 -19.74
C LEU A 138 -7.90 -4.21 -18.30
N GLU A 139 -6.77 -4.28 -17.59
CA GLU A 139 -6.71 -4.65 -16.17
C GLU A 139 -7.06 -3.49 -15.22
N LYS A 140 -7.43 -2.34 -15.77
CA LYS A 140 -7.78 -1.11 -15.04
C LYS A 140 -6.68 -0.69 -14.04
N PHE A 141 -5.40 -0.88 -14.40
CA PHE A 141 -4.28 -0.25 -13.69
C PHE A 141 -4.22 1.25 -13.97
N TYR A 142 -4.68 1.65 -15.15
CA TYR A 142 -4.87 3.04 -15.53
C TYR A 142 -6.21 3.21 -16.24
N ASN A 143 -6.77 4.41 -16.18
CA ASN A 143 -7.90 4.80 -17.02
C ASN A 143 -7.39 5.51 -18.29
N PRO A 144 -8.02 5.32 -19.45
CA PRO A 144 -7.69 6.09 -20.65
C PRO A 144 -7.96 7.59 -20.42
N GLN A 145 -7.19 8.45 -21.09
CA GLN A 145 -7.41 9.90 -21.06
C GLN A 145 -8.59 10.33 -21.94
N SER A 146 -8.84 9.59 -23.02
CA SER A 146 -10.02 9.72 -23.87
C SER A 146 -10.40 8.36 -24.43
N GLY A 147 -11.65 8.23 -24.87
CA GLY A 147 -12.21 6.95 -25.29
C GLY A 147 -12.74 6.14 -24.11
N GLN A 148 -13.32 4.98 -24.41
CA GLN A 148 -13.92 4.10 -23.40
C GLN A 148 -13.59 2.63 -23.68
N LEU A 149 -13.41 1.88 -22.60
CA LEU A 149 -13.31 0.42 -22.62
C LEU A 149 -14.59 -0.17 -22.05
N PHE A 150 -15.06 -1.24 -22.66
CA PHE A 150 -16.24 -1.99 -22.27
C PHE A 150 -15.90 -3.46 -22.08
N LEU A 151 -16.50 -4.06 -21.05
CA LEU A 151 -16.64 -5.49 -20.86
C LEU A 151 -18.12 -5.80 -21.03
N ASP A 152 -18.43 -6.58 -22.06
CA ASP A 152 -19.78 -6.78 -22.58
C ASP A 152 -20.44 -5.42 -22.90
N SER A 153 -21.57 -5.11 -22.27
CA SER A 153 -22.24 -3.81 -22.40
C SER A 153 -21.87 -2.79 -21.32
N THR A 154 -20.91 -3.11 -20.44
CA THR A 154 -20.62 -2.32 -19.25
C THR A 154 -19.28 -1.59 -19.36
N PRO A 155 -19.24 -0.25 -19.18
CA PRO A 155 -17.98 0.49 -19.16
C PRO A 155 -17.06 -0.02 -18.04
N LEU A 156 -15.76 -0.22 -18.33
CA LEU A 156 -14.79 -0.63 -17.32
C LEU A 156 -14.69 0.38 -16.17
N THR A 157 -14.97 1.66 -16.42
CA THR A 157 -14.94 2.71 -15.40
C THR A 157 -15.96 2.51 -14.29
N SER A 158 -17.12 1.89 -14.57
CA SER A 158 -18.15 1.60 -13.56
C SER A 158 -17.93 0.29 -12.78
N ILE A 159 -17.05 -0.58 -13.26
CA ILE A 159 -16.74 -1.87 -12.62
C ILE A 159 -15.62 -1.70 -11.58
N SER A 160 -15.74 -2.28 -10.39
CA SER A 160 -14.62 -2.23 -9.43
C SER A 160 -13.41 -3.05 -9.94
N PRO A 161 -12.16 -2.63 -9.68
CA PRO A 161 -10.99 -3.41 -10.09
C PRO A 161 -10.97 -4.84 -9.55
N PHE A 162 -11.54 -5.06 -8.36
CA PHE A 162 -11.66 -6.40 -7.77
C PHE A 162 -12.59 -7.30 -8.60
N GLN A 163 -13.79 -6.84 -8.93
CA GLN A 163 -14.74 -7.58 -9.77
C GLN A 163 -14.22 -7.84 -11.18
N LEU A 164 -13.51 -6.86 -11.75
CA LEU A 164 -12.92 -7.01 -13.08
C LEU A 164 -11.85 -8.10 -13.08
N ARG A 165 -10.89 -8.02 -12.15
CA ARG A 165 -9.73 -8.91 -12.11
C ARG A 165 -10.07 -10.32 -11.62
N SER A 166 -11.18 -10.52 -10.90
CA SER A 166 -11.66 -11.87 -10.60
C SER A 166 -12.15 -12.64 -11.85
N ASN A 167 -12.38 -11.94 -12.97
CA ASN A 167 -12.81 -12.51 -14.24
C ASN A 167 -11.71 -12.49 -15.31
N ILE A 168 -10.48 -12.09 -14.97
CA ILE A 168 -9.34 -11.99 -15.89
C ILE A 168 -8.18 -12.80 -15.33
N ALA A 169 -7.59 -13.65 -16.17
CA ALA A 169 -6.30 -14.27 -15.90
C ALA A 169 -5.21 -13.55 -16.70
N LEU A 170 -4.15 -13.08 -16.00
CA LEU A 170 -2.97 -12.49 -16.63
C LEU A 170 -1.81 -13.47 -16.56
N VAL A 171 -1.18 -13.72 -17.71
CA VAL A 171 0.09 -14.43 -17.80
C VAL A 171 1.18 -13.43 -18.19
N SER A 172 1.98 -13.04 -17.21
CA SER A 172 3.05 -12.05 -17.38
C SER A 172 4.25 -12.60 -18.16
N GLN A 173 5.02 -11.71 -18.80
CA GLN A 173 6.26 -12.06 -19.50
C GLN A 173 7.36 -12.53 -18.53
N GLU A 174 7.41 -11.94 -17.33
CA GLU A 174 8.31 -12.34 -16.25
C GLU A 174 7.45 -12.91 -15.10
N PRO A 175 7.38 -14.25 -14.95
CA PRO A 175 6.56 -14.88 -13.94
C PRO A 175 7.19 -14.68 -12.56
N VAL A 176 6.38 -14.30 -11.59
CA VAL A 176 6.80 -14.07 -10.20
C VAL A 176 6.17 -15.14 -9.31
N LEU A 177 7.01 -15.83 -8.55
CA LEU A 177 6.56 -16.76 -7.51
C LEU A 177 6.83 -16.13 -6.14
N PHE A 178 5.83 -16.19 -5.28
CA PHE A 178 5.93 -15.79 -3.89
C PHE A 178 6.62 -16.87 -3.07
N ARG A 179 7.26 -16.44 -1.98
CA ARG A 179 7.87 -17.38 -1.03
C ARG A 179 6.80 -18.26 -0.41
N GLY A 180 6.88 -19.56 -0.66
CA GLY A 180 5.92 -20.56 -0.21
C GLY A 180 6.12 -21.88 -0.95
N THR A 181 5.17 -22.80 -0.82
CA THR A 181 5.18 -24.03 -1.62
C THR A 181 4.69 -23.77 -3.05
N ILE A 182 4.94 -24.71 -3.96
CA ILE A 182 4.33 -24.68 -5.30
C ILE A 182 2.80 -24.66 -5.16
N ALA A 183 2.25 -25.47 -4.26
CA ALA A 183 0.82 -25.51 -4.02
C ALA A 183 0.26 -24.16 -3.53
N ASP A 184 0.99 -23.45 -2.66
CA ASP A 184 0.58 -22.13 -2.17
C ASP A 184 0.52 -21.09 -3.29
N ASN A 185 1.48 -21.14 -4.22
CA ASN A 185 1.51 -20.23 -5.37
C ASN A 185 0.36 -20.52 -6.35
N VAL A 186 0.02 -21.80 -6.57
CA VAL A 186 -1.10 -22.18 -7.45
C VAL A 186 -2.44 -21.76 -6.85
N ARG A 187 -2.60 -21.83 -5.53
CA ARG A 187 -3.83 -21.41 -4.82
C ARG A 187 -3.94 -19.90 -4.64
N LEU A 188 -2.89 -19.14 -4.94
CA LEU A 188 -2.81 -17.74 -4.58
C LEU A 188 -3.97 -16.93 -5.21
N GLY A 189 -4.70 -16.21 -4.36
CA GLY A 189 -5.81 -15.35 -4.80
C GLY A 189 -7.14 -16.08 -5.00
N MET A 190 -7.22 -17.38 -4.68
CA MET A 190 -8.45 -18.17 -4.71
C MET A 190 -8.79 -18.69 -3.31
N ASP A 191 -10.08 -18.70 -2.98
CA ASP A 191 -10.60 -19.29 -1.74
C ASP A 191 -11.01 -20.75 -1.99
N ASP A 192 -10.91 -21.60 -0.97
CA ASP A 192 -11.41 -22.99 -0.96
C ASP A 192 -10.91 -23.93 -2.08
N VAL A 193 -9.65 -23.80 -2.50
CA VAL A 193 -9.05 -24.67 -3.53
C VAL A 193 -8.47 -25.97 -2.95
N SER A 194 -9.00 -27.11 -3.40
CA SER A 194 -8.57 -28.44 -2.94
C SER A 194 -7.17 -28.83 -3.45
N GLU A 195 -6.57 -29.92 -2.93
CA GLU A 195 -5.33 -30.46 -3.50
C GLU A 195 -5.54 -31.04 -4.90
N GLU A 196 -6.71 -31.63 -5.14
CA GLU A 196 -7.09 -32.22 -6.42
C GLU A 196 -7.15 -31.14 -7.52
N ASP A 197 -7.71 -29.98 -7.21
CA ASP A 197 -7.76 -28.84 -8.14
C ASP A 197 -6.37 -28.32 -8.48
N VAL A 198 -5.48 -28.21 -7.48
CA VAL A 198 -4.07 -27.83 -7.70
C VAL A 198 -3.38 -28.82 -8.64
N ARG A 199 -3.55 -30.13 -8.39
CA ARG A 199 -2.97 -31.16 -9.27
C ARG A 199 -3.53 -31.06 -10.68
N ALA A 200 -4.85 -30.89 -10.82
CA ALA A 200 -5.51 -30.75 -12.11
C ALA A 200 -5.00 -29.53 -12.89
N ALA A 201 -4.87 -28.36 -12.24
CA ALA A 201 -4.33 -27.16 -12.84
C ALA A 201 -2.87 -27.35 -13.30
N CYS A 202 -2.02 -27.96 -12.47
CA CYS A 202 -0.64 -28.26 -12.83
C CYS A 202 -0.53 -29.29 -13.97
N ILE A 203 -1.47 -30.22 -14.10
CA ILE A 203 -1.53 -31.14 -15.25
C ILE A 203 -1.88 -30.36 -16.52
N LEU A 204 -2.90 -29.50 -16.49
CA LEU A 204 -3.31 -28.68 -17.64
C LEU A 204 -2.20 -27.72 -18.10
N ALA A 205 -1.38 -27.24 -17.16
CA ALA A 205 -0.22 -26.40 -17.45
C ALA A 205 1.05 -27.18 -17.85
N ASN A 206 0.99 -28.52 -17.96
CA ASN A 206 2.17 -29.40 -18.17
C ASN A 206 3.27 -29.25 -17.12
N ALA A 207 2.93 -28.81 -15.91
CA ALA A 207 3.87 -28.64 -14.80
C ALA A 207 3.98 -29.89 -13.92
N ALA A 208 2.96 -30.75 -13.90
CA ALA A 208 2.88 -31.90 -13.00
C ALA A 208 4.05 -32.88 -13.15
N GLU A 209 4.62 -33.02 -14.35
CA GLU A 209 5.72 -33.95 -14.62
C GLU A 209 6.99 -33.59 -13.84
N PHE A 210 7.47 -32.35 -13.97
CA PHE A 210 8.70 -31.93 -13.29
C PHE A 210 8.50 -31.75 -11.78
N ILE A 211 7.27 -31.39 -11.36
CA ILE A 211 6.94 -31.28 -9.93
C ILE A 211 7.08 -32.64 -9.24
N ARG A 212 6.66 -33.73 -9.90
CA ARG A 212 6.77 -35.10 -9.37
C ARG A 212 8.22 -35.54 -9.16
N ASP A 213 9.15 -34.99 -9.95
CA ASP A 213 10.58 -35.30 -9.83
C ASP A 213 11.24 -34.59 -8.63
N PHE A 214 10.55 -33.64 -7.99
CA PHE A 214 11.04 -33.02 -6.77
C PHE A 214 10.78 -33.91 -5.55
N PRO A 215 11.75 -34.03 -4.61
CA PRO A 215 11.57 -34.85 -3.40
C PRO A 215 10.34 -34.49 -2.56
N GLU A 216 9.97 -33.20 -2.55
CA GLU A 216 8.84 -32.66 -1.79
C GLU A 216 7.59 -32.45 -2.67
N GLY A 217 7.65 -32.79 -3.97
CA GLY A 217 6.53 -32.62 -4.90
C GLY A 217 5.95 -31.21 -4.87
N TYR A 218 4.63 -31.13 -4.69
CA TYR A 218 3.88 -29.86 -4.57
C TYR A 218 4.23 -29.04 -3.32
N SER A 219 4.80 -29.67 -2.29
CA SER A 219 5.27 -28.99 -1.07
C SER A 219 6.66 -28.37 -1.22
N THR A 220 7.30 -28.50 -2.40
CA THR A 220 8.60 -27.89 -2.68
C THR A 220 8.54 -26.38 -2.49
N LEU A 221 9.47 -25.83 -1.72
CA LEU A 221 9.58 -24.39 -1.49
C LEU A 221 10.16 -23.64 -2.71
N VAL A 222 9.44 -22.61 -3.16
CA VAL A 222 9.75 -21.73 -4.29
C VAL A 222 9.64 -20.24 -3.90
N GLY A 223 10.11 -19.34 -4.78
CA GLY A 223 10.21 -17.89 -4.53
C GLY A 223 11.62 -17.40 -4.18
N GLU A 224 11.75 -16.15 -3.75
CA GLU A 224 13.05 -15.59 -3.35
C GLU A 224 13.75 -16.39 -2.24
N ASN A 225 15.06 -16.61 -2.38
CA ASN A 225 15.91 -17.39 -1.45
C ASN A 225 15.50 -18.86 -1.25
N SER A 226 14.83 -19.46 -2.23
CA SER A 226 14.43 -20.87 -2.21
C SER A 226 14.92 -21.62 -3.46
N ARG A 227 14.36 -22.80 -3.76
CA ARG A 227 14.77 -23.58 -4.93
C ARG A 227 14.59 -22.78 -6.21
N ALA A 228 15.66 -22.65 -6.99
CA ALA A 228 15.60 -22.00 -8.28
C ALA A 228 14.88 -22.92 -9.29
N LEU A 229 13.75 -22.44 -9.81
CA LEU A 229 13.10 -23.01 -11.00
C LEU A 229 13.67 -22.37 -12.27
N SER A 230 13.70 -23.12 -13.36
CA SER A 230 14.02 -22.55 -14.67
C SER A 230 12.94 -21.56 -15.11
N GLY A 231 13.25 -20.65 -16.04
CA GLY A 231 12.26 -19.67 -16.54
C GLY A 231 10.99 -20.33 -17.09
N GLY A 232 11.14 -21.42 -17.84
CA GLY A 232 10.00 -22.17 -18.39
C GLY A 232 9.26 -23.05 -17.38
N GLN A 233 9.84 -23.34 -16.21
CA GLN A 233 9.14 -24.01 -15.11
C GLN A 233 8.38 -23.01 -14.22
N LYS A 234 8.83 -21.75 -14.19
CA LYS A 234 8.13 -20.67 -13.49
C LYS A 234 6.92 -20.18 -14.27
N GLN A 235 7.02 -20.19 -15.60
CA GLN A 235 5.94 -19.86 -16.53
C GLN A 235 4.89 -20.96 -16.54
#